data_AF-A0A926JMV7-F1
#
_entry.id   AF-A0A926JMV7-F1
#
_cell.length_a   1.000
_cell.length_b   1.000
_cell.length_c   1.000
_cell.angle_alpha   90.00
_cell.angle_beta   90.00
_cell.angle_gamma   90.00
#
_symmetry.space_group_name_H-M   'P 1'
#
loop_
_entity.id
_entity.type
_entity.pdbx_description
1 polymer ?
#
loop_
_entity_poly.entity_id
_entity_poly.type
_entity_poly.pdbx_seq_one_letter_code
_entity_poly.pdbx_strand_id
1 'polypeptide(L)'
;MPGTDRTNSHPPSLLVLALAAVQCGAAVLLRDRLDALLRRRHRLWAAVVAVNLGAMTVFCWHQSALLALAVPGSLVGPLVLGLTTPPDTLAWILARIAWLPLLALALLGIGRLTHRFEAPWTSIRGPGRAALGVLAAAFASYALGVV
;
A
#
# COMPACT_ATOMS: atom_id res chain seq x y z
N MET A 1 10.90 -6.58 -26.10
CA MET A 1 10.61 -5.12 -26.11
C MET A 1 9.96 -4.78 -24.79
N PRO A 2 10.15 -3.60 -24.18
CA PRO A 2 9.25 -3.16 -23.11
C PRO A 2 7.81 -3.25 -23.65
N GLY A 3 6.98 -4.13 -23.06
CA GLY A 3 5.62 -4.42 -23.55
C GLY A 3 5.39 -5.81 -24.17
N THR A 4 6.37 -6.72 -24.20
CA THR A 4 6.16 -8.11 -24.67
C THR A 4 5.72 -9.10 -23.58
N ASP A 5 5.76 -8.70 -22.31
CA ASP A 5 5.23 -9.52 -21.22
C ASP A 5 3.73 -9.25 -21.09
N ARG A 6 2.92 -10.30 -21.26
CA ARG A 6 1.50 -10.24 -20.87
C ARG A 6 1.42 -10.00 -19.38
N THR A 7 1.32 -8.74 -18.99
CA THR A 7 0.97 -8.36 -17.64
C THR A 7 -0.40 -8.95 -17.34
N ASN A 8 -0.54 -9.71 -16.25
CA ASN A 8 -1.82 -10.31 -15.84
C ASN A 8 -2.98 -9.30 -15.76
N SER A 9 -2.63 -8.02 -15.59
CA SER A 9 -3.54 -6.90 -15.47
C SER A 9 -3.91 -6.23 -16.81
N HIS A 10 -3.33 -6.63 -17.95
CA HIS A 10 -3.60 -5.99 -19.24
C HIS A 10 -3.43 -6.92 -20.46
N PRO A 11 -4.52 -7.42 -21.08
CA PRO A 11 -5.91 -7.43 -20.58
C PRO A 11 -6.05 -8.37 -19.35
N PRO A 12 -7.04 -8.15 -18.46
CA PRO A 12 -7.19 -8.91 -17.23
C PRO A 12 -7.33 -10.40 -17.54
N SER A 13 -6.40 -11.20 -17.02
CA SER A 13 -6.40 -12.63 -17.26
C SER A 13 -7.39 -13.36 -16.34
N LEU A 14 -7.84 -14.54 -16.76
CA LEU A 14 -8.63 -15.45 -15.92
C LEU A 14 -7.88 -15.86 -14.63
N LEU A 15 -6.55 -15.73 -14.59
CA LEU A 15 -5.74 -16.04 -13.42
C LEU A 15 -6.02 -15.06 -12.27
N VAL A 16 -6.20 -13.77 -12.58
CA VAL A 16 -6.54 -12.76 -11.55
C VAL A 16 -7.89 -13.08 -10.91
N LEU A 17 -8.88 -13.47 -11.73
CA LEU A 17 -10.19 -13.89 -11.24
C LEU A 17 -10.13 -15.19 -10.43
N ALA A 18 -9.37 -16.17 -10.90
CA ALA A 18 -9.16 -17.43 -10.18
C ALA A 18 -8.49 -17.19 -8.82
N LEU A 19 -7.46 -16.34 -8.77
CA LEU A 19 -6.78 -15.97 -7.53
C LEU A 19 -7.74 -15.26 -6.56
N ALA A 20 -8.53 -14.30 -7.05
CA ALA A 20 -9.53 -13.62 -6.24
C ALA A 20 -10.55 -14.61 -5.67
N ALA A 21 -11.06 -15.54 -6.48
CA ALA A 21 -11.99 -16.57 -6.04
C ALA A 21 -11.38 -17.49 -4.96
N VAL A 22 -10.13 -17.91 -5.12
CA VAL A 22 -9.39 -18.71 -4.12
C VAL A 22 -9.20 -17.93 -2.82
N GLN A 23 -8.82 -16.66 -2.88
CA GLN A 23 -8.65 -15.80 -1.71
C GLN A 23 -9.97 -15.61 -0.96
N CYS A 24 -11.07 -15.37 -1.68
CA CYS A 24 -12.41 -15.26 -1.09
C CYS A 24 -12.86 -16.58 -0.45
N GLY A 25 -12.69 -17.71 -1.14
CA GLY A 25 -13.04 -19.03 -0.62
C GLY A 25 -12.24 -19.38 0.65
N ALA A 26 -10.93 -19.13 0.63
CA ALA A 26 -10.08 -19.30 1.81
C ALA A 26 -10.52 -18.41 2.97
N ALA A 27 -10.86 -17.14 2.72
CA ALA A 27 -11.35 -16.24 3.76
C ALA A 27 -12.65 -16.74 4.42
N VAL A 28 -13.59 -17.27 3.63
CA VAL A 28 -14.84 -17.85 4.15
C VAL A 28 -14.56 -19.09 5.00
N LEU A 29 -13.70 -20.00 4.53
CA LEU A 29 -13.32 -21.21 5.27
C LEU A 29 -12.58 -20.91 6.59
N LEU A 30 -11.76 -19.85 6.62
CA LEU A 30 -11.00 -19.48 7.81
C LEU A 30 -11.80 -18.58 8.76
N ARG A 31 -12.95 -18.02 8.35
CA ARG A 31 -13.72 -17.03 9.09
C ARG A 31 -13.98 -17.45 10.54
N ASP A 32 -14.57 -18.63 10.74
CA ASP A 32 -14.98 -19.07 12.08
C ASP A 32 -13.78 -19.34 12.99
N ARG A 33 -12.67 -19.82 12.42
CA ARG A 33 -11.41 -20.06 13.16
C ARG A 33 -10.75 -18.74 13.57
N LEU A 34 -10.69 -17.77 12.67
CA LEU A 34 -10.15 -16.44 12.94
C LEU A 34 -11.00 -15.73 13.99
N ASP A 35 -12.32 -15.79 13.86
CA ASP A 35 -13.26 -15.19 14.80
C ASP A 35 -13.11 -15.78 16.22
N ALA A 36 -12.97 -17.11 16.33
CA ALA A 36 -12.64 -17.76 17.60
C ALA A 36 -11.28 -17.30 18.16
N LEU A 37 -10.26 -17.13 17.31
CA LEU A 37 -8.93 -16.67 17.72
C LEU A 37 -8.94 -15.22 18.20
N LEU A 38 -9.62 -14.32 17.50
CA LEU A 38 -9.74 -12.90 17.84
C LEU A 38 -10.51 -12.72 19.16
N ARG A 39 -11.57 -13.49 19.39
CA ARG A 39 -12.28 -13.50 20.68
C ARG A 39 -11.39 -13.92 21.84
N ARG A 40 -10.54 -14.93 21.64
CA ARG A 40 -9.62 -15.45 22.67
C ARG A 40 -8.44 -14.52 22.95
N ARG A 41 -7.99 -13.75 21.95
CA ARG A 41 -6.77 -12.92 22.04
C ARG A 41 -7.07 -11.45 21.78
N HIS A 42 -7.39 -10.71 22.84
CA HIS A 42 -7.69 -9.27 22.78
C HIS A 42 -6.60 -8.45 22.06
N ARG A 43 -5.31 -8.79 22.22
CA ARG A 43 -4.21 -8.11 21.52
C ARG A 43 -4.28 -8.24 19.99
N LEU A 44 -4.70 -9.41 19.48
CA LEU A 44 -4.86 -9.61 18.03
C LEU A 44 -6.04 -8.81 17.49
N TRP A 45 -7.15 -8.81 18.21
CA TRP A 45 -8.31 -7.99 17.86
C TRP A 45 -7.97 -6.50 17.84
N ALA A 46 -7.28 -6.01 18.88
CA ALA A 46 -6.85 -4.61 18.95
C ALA A 46 -5.91 -4.23 17.80
N ALA A 47 -4.97 -5.11 17.42
CA ALA A 47 -4.10 -4.89 16.27
C ALA A 47 -4.88 -4.78 14.96
N VAL A 48 -5.86 -5.67 14.73
CA VAL A 48 -6.72 -5.63 13.53
C VAL A 48 -7.53 -4.33 13.48
N VAL A 49 -8.13 -3.93 14.60
CA VAL A 49 -8.90 -2.67 14.69
C VAL A 49 -8.00 -1.46 14.42
N ALA A 50 -6.80 -1.43 14.99
CA ALA A 50 -5.85 -0.33 14.78
C ALA A 50 -5.43 -0.22 13.30
N VAL A 51 -5.15 -1.34 12.64
CA VAL A 51 -4.84 -1.36 11.20
C VAL A 51 -6.05 -0.92 10.38
N ASN A 52 -7.26 -1.37 10.72
CA ASN A 52 -8.48 -0.98 10.02
C ASN A 52 -8.79 0.52 10.14
N LEU A 53 -8.59 1.10 11.33
CA LEU A 53 -8.73 2.55 11.54
C LEU A 53 -7.75 3.36 10.69
N GLY A 54 -6.55 2.82 10.46
CA GLY A 54 -5.53 3.42 9.59
C GLY A 54 -5.56 2.91 8.14
N ALA A 55 -6.58 2.18 7.70
CA ALA A 55 -6.53 1.48 6.40
C ALA A 55 -6.36 2.45 5.21
N MET A 56 -7.03 3.60 5.26
CA MET A 56 -6.87 4.65 4.24
C MET A 56 -5.46 5.25 4.25
N THR A 57 -4.91 5.54 5.43
CA THR A 57 -3.52 6.01 5.58
C THR A 57 -2.55 4.99 4.99
N VAL A 58 -2.71 3.70 5.31
CA VAL A 58 -1.89 2.62 4.78
C VAL A 58 -1.97 2.59 3.25
N PHE A 59 -3.19 2.63 2.70
CA PHE A 59 -3.39 2.65 1.25
C PHE A 59 -2.66 3.82 0.58
N CYS A 60 -2.80 5.03 1.12
CA CYS A 60 -2.17 6.23 0.57
C CYS A 60 -0.64 6.22 0.64
N TRP A 61 -0.06 5.70 1.73
CA TRP A 61 1.36 5.91 2.04
C TRP A 61 2.25 4.67 1.94
N HIS A 62 1.69 3.47 1.74
CA HIS A 62 2.50 2.24 1.69
C HIS A 62 3.56 2.25 0.57
N GLN A 63 3.22 2.77 -0.63
CA GLN A 63 4.18 2.88 -1.73
C GLN A 63 5.29 3.88 -1.38
N SER A 64 4.94 5.02 -0.78
CA SER A 64 5.92 6.01 -0.32
C SER A 64 6.85 5.42 0.74
N ALA A 65 6.33 4.63 1.69
CA ALA A 65 7.14 3.94 2.70
C ALA A 65 8.10 2.92 2.06
N LEU A 66 7.63 2.18 1.06
CA LEU A 66 8.48 1.25 0.30
C LEU A 66 9.60 2.00 -0.43
N LEU A 67 9.27 3.07 -1.16
CA LEU A 67 10.25 3.86 -1.91
C LEU A 67 11.26 4.53 -0.99
N ALA A 68 10.82 5.05 0.16
CA ALA A 68 11.69 5.67 1.16
C ALA A 68 12.77 4.72 1.70
N LEU A 69 12.51 3.40 1.73
CA LEU A 69 13.51 2.39 2.09
C LEU A 69 14.27 1.85 0.86
N ALA A 70 13.58 1.65 -0.27
CA ALA A 70 14.17 1.04 -1.46
C ALA A 70 15.18 1.96 -2.16
N VAL A 71 14.90 3.27 -2.23
CA VAL A 71 15.80 4.26 -2.87
C VAL A 71 17.16 4.33 -2.18
N PRO A 72 17.27 4.60 -0.86
CA PRO A 72 18.57 4.56 -0.18
C PRO A 72 19.16 3.14 -0.17
N GLY A 73 18.33 2.10 -0.07
CA GLY A 73 18.77 0.71 -0.17
C GLY A 73 19.49 0.39 -1.49
N SER A 74 19.06 1.00 -2.59
CA SER A 74 19.70 0.82 -3.91
C SER A 74 21.15 1.34 -3.95
N LEU A 75 21.50 2.32 -3.11
CA LEU A 75 22.85 2.89 -3.04
C LEU A 75 23.84 1.99 -2.30
N VAL A 76 23.35 1.08 -1.46
CA VAL A 76 24.15 0.11 -0.70
C VAL A 76 24.47 -1.14 -1.54
N GLY A 77 23.93 -1.22 -2.76
CA GLY A 77 24.20 -2.29 -3.71
C GLY A 77 23.41 -3.59 -3.44
N PRO A 78 23.75 -4.70 -4.13
CA PRO A 78 22.99 -5.96 -4.11
C PRO A 78 22.95 -6.68 -2.75
N LEU A 79 23.57 -6.12 -1.71
CA LEU A 79 23.49 -6.61 -0.33
C LEU A 79 22.08 -6.44 0.28
N VAL A 80 21.24 -5.57 -0.29
CA VAL A 80 19.86 -5.34 0.16
C VAL A 80 18.90 -6.32 -0.53
N LEU A 81 19.12 -7.62 -0.27
CA LEU A 81 18.29 -8.70 -0.79
C LEU A 81 16.81 -8.48 -0.46
N GLY A 82 15.95 -8.79 -1.44
CA GLY A 82 14.51 -8.74 -1.29
C GLY A 82 13.88 -7.35 -1.39
N LEU A 83 14.66 -6.26 -1.44
CA LEU A 83 14.13 -4.90 -1.55
C LEU A 83 14.16 -4.37 -2.99
N THR A 84 15.30 -4.53 -3.65
CA THR A 84 15.58 -4.08 -5.03
C THR A 84 15.90 -5.22 -6.00
N THR A 85 15.96 -6.46 -5.52
CA THR A 85 16.27 -7.65 -6.32
C THR A 85 15.00 -8.29 -6.90
N PRO A 86 15.07 -8.93 -8.08
CA PRO A 86 13.93 -9.63 -8.68
C PRO A 86 13.45 -10.81 -7.80
N PRO A 87 12.15 -11.16 -7.84
CA PRO A 87 11.58 -12.26 -7.08
C PRO A 87 11.84 -13.61 -7.77
N ASP A 88 13.10 -14.02 -7.85
CA ASP A 88 13.56 -15.22 -8.56
C ASP A 88 13.76 -16.45 -7.65
N THR A 89 13.86 -16.23 -6.34
CA THR A 89 14.30 -17.23 -5.37
C THR A 89 13.38 -17.30 -4.15
N LEU A 90 13.31 -18.47 -3.49
CA LEU A 90 12.58 -18.60 -2.22
C LEU A 90 13.20 -17.73 -1.11
N ALA A 91 14.52 -17.51 -1.16
CA ALA A 91 15.23 -16.61 -0.26
C ALA A 91 14.71 -15.17 -0.33
N TRP A 92 14.25 -14.72 -1.51
CA TRP A 92 13.63 -13.41 -1.68
C TRP A 92 12.38 -13.25 -0.79
N ILE A 93 11.58 -14.29 -0.63
CA ILE A 93 10.36 -14.26 0.21
C ILE A 93 10.74 -14.02 1.67
N LEU A 94 11.73 -14.77 2.17
CA LEU A 94 12.22 -14.62 3.54
C LEU A 94 12.81 -13.23 3.78
N ALA A 95 13.60 -12.74 2.83
CA ALA A 95 14.13 -11.38 2.88
C ALA A 95 12.99 -10.35 2.92
N ARG A 96 11.95 -10.49 2.09
CA ARG A 96 10.79 -9.58 2.09
C ARG A 96 10.03 -9.60 3.40
N ILE A 97 9.82 -10.79 3.99
CA ILE A 97 9.21 -10.94 5.31
C ILE A 97 10.04 -10.21 6.38
N ALA A 98 11.36 -10.32 6.32
CA ALA A 98 12.26 -9.61 7.24
C ALA A 98 12.18 -8.08 7.10
N TRP A 99 11.82 -7.55 5.93
CA TRP A 99 11.61 -6.11 5.72
C TRP A 99 10.25 -5.58 6.19
N LEU A 100 9.24 -6.45 6.36
CA LEU A 100 7.89 -6.02 6.76
C LEU A 100 7.86 -5.19 8.05
N PRO A 101 8.60 -5.53 9.12
CA PRO A 101 8.64 -4.70 10.32
C PRO A 101 9.20 -3.31 10.05
N LEU A 102 10.26 -3.19 9.25
CA LEU A 102 10.87 -1.89 8.94
C LEU A 102 9.95 -1.05 8.05
N LEU A 103 9.30 -1.67 7.06
CA LEU A 103 8.27 -1.02 6.24
C LEU A 103 7.10 -0.53 7.10
N ALA A 104 6.65 -1.33 8.07
CA ALA A 104 5.61 -0.94 8.99
C ALA A 104 6.04 0.25 9.87
N LEU A 105 7.27 0.26 10.37
CA LEU A 105 7.81 1.39 11.13
C LEU A 105 7.91 2.67 10.29
N ALA A 106 8.41 2.56 9.06
CA ALA A 106 8.47 3.68 8.12
C ALA A 106 7.07 4.23 7.81
N LEU A 107 6.10 3.34 7.57
CA LEU A 107 4.71 3.70 7.33
C LEU A 107 4.07 4.38 8.54
N LEU A 108 4.33 3.90 9.76
CA LEU A 108 3.88 4.56 10.99
C LEU A 108 4.52 5.94 11.16
N GLY A 109 5.80 6.09 10.79
CA GLY A 109 6.48 7.38 10.80
C GLY A 109 5.85 8.37 9.83
N ILE A 110 5.67 7.97 8.57
CA ILE A 110 5.03 8.77 7.54
C ILE A 110 3.60 9.11 7.95
N GLY A 111 2.79 8.11 8.30
CA GLY A 111 1.40 8.27 8.72
C GLY A 111 1.25 9.26 9.87
N ARG A 112 2.15 9.25 10.87
CA ARG A 112 2.13 10.25 11.95
C ARG A 112 2.40 11.67 11.47
N LEU A 113 3.33 11.84 10.54
CA LEU A 113 3.65 13.15 9.96
C LEU A 113 2.52 13.65 9.04
N THR A 114 1.87 12.74 8.32
CA THR A 114 0.86 13.05 7.31
C THR A 114 -0.57 13.06 7.84
N HIS A 115 -0.81 12.56 9.05
CA HIS A 115 -2.13 12.54 9.68
C HIS A 115 -2.80 13.92 9.70
N ARG A 116 -2.01 15.01 9.77
CA ARG A 116 -2.50 16.38 9.66
C ARG A 116 -3.20 16.67 8.31
N PHE A 117 -2.68 16.11 7.22
CA PHE A 117 -3.22 16.32 5.86
C PHE A 117 -4.42 15.40 5.57
N GLU A 118 -4.54 14.31 6.31
CA GLU A 118 -5.64 13.35 6.22
C GLU A 118 -6.87 13.76 7.04
N ALA A 119 -6.70 14.70 7.98
CA ALA A 119 -7.81 15.24 8.75
C ALA A 119 -8.84 15.91 7.82
N PRO A 120 -10.15 15.79 8.10
CA PRO A 120 -11.21 16.40 7.30
C PRO A 120 -10.92 17.89 7.05
N TRP A 121 -10.93 18.30 5.78
CA TRP A 121 -10.64 19.66 5.34
C TRP A 121 -11.78 20.61 5.72
N THR A 122 -11.91 20.93 7.01
CA THR A 122 -13.03 21.73 7.56
C THR A 122 -12.70 23.21 7.71
N SER A 123 -11.43 23.62 7.55
CA SER A 123 -10.99 24.98 7.89
C SER A 123 -10.72 25.92 6.71
N ILE A 124 -10.81 25.47 5.45
CA ILE A 124 -10.48 26.34 4.31
C ILE A 124 -11.64 27.27 3.97
N ARG A 125 -11.44 28.56 4.23
CA ARG A 125 -12.42 29.63 3.95
C ARG A 125 -11.93 30.57 2.85
N GLY A 126 -12.88 31.10 2.09
CA GLY A 126 -12.67 32.19 1.12
C GLY A 126 -11.60 31.92 0.04
N PRO A 127 -10.53 32.73 -0.04
CA PRO A 127 -9.57 32.72 -1.15
C PRO A 127 -8.80 31.40 -1.32
N GLY A 128 -8.61 30.62 -0.25
CA GLY A 128 -7.97 29.31 -0.31
C GLY A 128 -8.76 28.29 -1.15
N ARG A 129 -10.10 28.39 -1.18
CA ARG A 129 -10.94 27.51 -2.03
C ARG A 129 -10.80 27.86 -3.50
N ALA A 130 -10.69 29.15 -3.82
CA ALA A 130 -10.50 29.62 -5.20
C ALA A 130 -9.13 29.19 -5.75
N ALA A 131 -8.06 29.35 -4.96
CA ALA A 131 -6.71 28.90 -5.34
C ALA A 131 -6.66 27.38 -5.58
N LEU A 132 -7.29 26.57 -4.72
CA LEU A 132 -7.41 25.13 -4.93
C LEU A 132 -8.21 24.79 -6.20
N GLY A 133 -9.28 25.53 -6.48
CA GLY A 133 -10.06 25.35 -7.71
C GLY A 133 -9.23 25.61 -8.97
N VAL A 134 -8.42 26.68 -8.98
CA VAL A 134 -7.51 26.99 -10.09
C VAL A 134 -6.43 25.91 -10.25
N LEU A 135 -5.82 25.47 -9.15
CA LEU A 135 -4.81 24.40 -9.18
C LEU A 135 -5.40 23.07 -9.68
N ALA A 136 -6.61 22.72 -9.23
CA ALA A 136 -7.30 21.53 -9.70
C ALA A 136 -7.64 21.61 -11.20
N ALA A 137 -8.11 22.76 -11.68
CA ALA A 137 -8.38 22.99 -13.10
C ALA A 137 -7.11 22.91 -13.95
N ALA A 138 -6.01 23.49 -13.48
CA ALA A 138 -4.71 23.43 -14.14
C ALA A 138 -4.14 22.00 -14.18
N PHE A 139 -4.31 21.23 -13.11
CA PHE A 139 -3.92 19.82 -13.10
C PHE A 139 -4.78 18.98 -14.06
N ALA A 140 -6.10 19.20 -14.07
CA ALA A 140 -7.00 18.49 -14.97
C ALA A 140 -6.69 18.79 -16.45
N SER A 141 -6.40 20.05 -16.80
CA SER A 141 -6.03 20.41 -18.16
C SER A 141 -4.69 19.81 -18.57
N TYR A 142 -3.69 19.79 -17.67
CA TYR A 142 -2.43 19.09 -17.92
C TYR A 142 -2.66 17.59 -18.14
N ALA A 143 -3.41 16.93 -17.26
CA ALA A 143 -3.66 15.49 -17.34
C ALA A 143 -4.37 15.09 -18.65
N LEU A 144 -5.36 15.88 -19.10
CA LEU A 144 -6.04 15.66 -20.37
C LEU A 144 -5.15 15.93 -21.60
N GLY A 145 -4.11 16.75 -21.47
CA GLY A 145 -3.17 17.03 -22.55
C GLY A 145 -2.02 16.01 -22.68
N VAL A 146 -1.78 15.21 -21.64
CA VAL A 146 -0.70 14.20 -21.60
C VAL A 146 -1.20 12.78 -21.94
N VAL A 147 -2.49 12.53 -21.78
CA VAL A 147 -3.17 11.29 -22.23
C VAL A 147 -3.39 11.32 -23.73
#